data_AF-A0A357A5D9-F1
#
_entry.id   AF-A0A357A5D9-F1
#
_cell.length_a   1.000
_cell.length_b   1.000
_cell.length_c   1.000
_cell.angle_alpha   90.00
_cell.angle_beta   90.00
_cell.angle_gamma   90.00
#
_symmetry.space_group_name_H-M   'P 1'
#
loop_
_entity.id
_entity.type
_entity.pdbx_description
1 polymer ?
#
loop_
_entity_poly.entity_id
_entity_poly.type
_entity_poly.pdbx_seq_one_letter_code
_entity_poly.pdbx_strand_id
1 'polypeptide(L)' 'MPARDLFHELVRTALEHEGWTITHDPYPIDLGVVDFYIDLGAERLIAATKNEDKIAVEVETFLASSTIRAGETAIAE' A
#
# COMPACT_ATOMS: atom_id res chain seq x y z
N MET A 1 -7.24 18.29 1.77
CA MET A 1 -7.00 16.84 1.61
C MET A 1 -5.67 16.54 2.30
N PRO A 2 -5.61 15.58 3.24
CA PRO A 2 -4.37 15.19 3.89
C PRO A 2 -3.37 14.65 2.86
N ALA A 3 -2.07 14.83 3.08
CA ALA A 3 -1.02 14.42 2.14
C ALA A 3 -1.06 12.92 1.81
N ARG A 4 -1.48 12.07 2.76
CA ARG A 4 -1.71 10.64 2.54
C ARG A 4 -2.70 10.36 1.41
N ASP A 5 -3.80 11.11 1.34
CA ASP A 5 -4.81 10.95 0.28
C ASP A 5 -4.25 11.33 -1.10
N LEU A 6 -3.34 12.31 -1.18
CA LEU A 6 -2.74 12.71 -2.45
C LEU A 6 -1.83 11.60 -3.02
N PHE A 7 -0.97 11.01 -2.19
CA PHE A 7 -0.07 9.95 -2.65
C PHE A 7 -0.85 8.66 -2.95
N HIS A 8 -1.90 8.37 -2.18
CA HIS A 8 -2.81 7.26 -2.46
C HIS A 8 -3.41 7.36 -3.87
N GLU A 9 -4.01 8.50 -4.20
CA GLU A 9 -4.58 8.74 -5.53
C GLU A 9 -3.52 8.70 -6.64
N LEU A 10 -2.32 9.22 -6.37
CA LEU A 10 -1.21 9.18 -7.32
C LEU A 10 -0.80 7.74 -7.65
N VAL A 11 -0.64 6.88 -6.64
CA VAL A 11 -0.28 5.46 -6.82
C VAL A 11 -1.40 4.71 -7.52
N ARG A 12 -2.66 4.92 -7.11
CA ARG A 12 -3.84 4.34 -7.76
C ARG A 12 -3.86 4.68 -9.26
N THR A 13 -3.68 5.96 -9.59
CA THR A 13 -3.67 6.44 -10.99
C THR A 13 -2.51 5.85 -11.78
N ALA A 14 -1.32 5.74 -11.17
CA ALA A 14 -0.15 5.15 -11.81
C ALA A 14 -0.36 3.66 -12.13
N LEU A 15 -0.96 2.90 -11.21
CA LEU A 15 -1.33 1.50 -11.44
C LEU A 15 -2.29 1.36 -12.62
N GLU A 16 -3.35 2.16 -12.66
CA GLU A 16 -4.32 2.16 -13.77
C GLU A 16 -3.65 2.50 -15.11
N HIS A 17 -2.75 3.49 -15.13
CA HIS A 17 -2.00 3.87 -16.33
C HIS A 17 -1.05 2.76 -16.83
N GLU A 18 -0.44 2.02 -15.89
CA GLU A 18 0.39 0.86 -16.20
C GLU A 18 -0.43 -0.40 -16.56
N GLY A 19 -1.75 -0.29 -16.72
CA GLY A 19 -2.62 -1.37 -17.15
C GLY A 19 -3.00 -2.36 -16.04
N TRP A 20 -2.85 -1.96 -14.78
CA TRP A 20 -3.44 -2.70 -13.66
C TRP A 20 -4.91 -2.35 -13.50
N THR A 21 -5.72 -3.36 -13.22
CA THR A 21 -7.13 -3.18 -12.85
C THR A 21 -7.24 -3.12 -11.34
N ILE A 22 -7.67 -1.98 -10.80
CA ILE A 22 -7.97 -1.86 -9.37
C ILE A 22 -9.20 -2.71 -9.06
N THR A 23 -9.08 -3.63 -8.13
CA THR A 23 -10.16 -4.52 -7.70
C THR A 23 -10.80 -4.06 -6.40
N HIS A 24 -10.00 -3.50 -5.48
CA HIS A 24 -10.48 -2.95 -4.21
C HIS A 24 -9.60 -1.78 -3.77
N ASP A 25 -10.25 -0.75 -3.24
CA ASP A 25 -9.61 0.41 -2.63
C ASP A 25 -10.58 1.07 -1.62
N PRO A 26 -10.46 0.79 -0.31
CA PRO A 26 -9.45 -0.07 0.31
C PRO A 26 -9.74 -1.57 0.13
N TYR A 27 -8.70 -2.39 0.06
CA TYR A 27 -8.80 -3.84 0.11
C TYR A 27 -9.11 -4.30 1.54
N PRO A 28 -10.28 -4.92 1.79
CA PRO A 28 -10.63 -5.42 3.10
C PRO A 28 -9.78 -6.65 3.43
N ILE A 29 -9.02 -6.58 4.52
CA ILE A 29 -8.26 -7.72 5.02
C ILE A 29 -9.02 -8.32 6.19
N ASP A 30 -9.44 -9.58 6.04
CA ASP A 30 -9.89 -10.40 7.17
C ASP A 30 -8.67 -11.14 7.73
N LEU A 31 -8.00 -10.49 8.69
CA LEU A 31 -6.96 -11.11 9.48
C LEU A 31 -7.65 -12.03 10.50
N GLY A 32 -7.84 -13.29 10.12
CA GLY A 32 -8.20 -14.35 11.07
C GLY A 32 -7.10 -14.55 12.14
N VAL A 33 -6.97 -15.77 12.69
CA VAL A 33 -5.96 -16.09 13.73
C VAL A 33 -4.54 -16.31 13.16
N VAL A 34 -4.26 -15.83 11.96
CA VAL A 34 -2.96 -16.01 11.30
C VAL A 34 -2.15 -14.74 11.49
N ASP A 35 -0.98 -14.86 12.10
CA ASP A 35 0.00 -13.78 12.30
C ASP A 35 0.54 -13.29 10.94
N PHE A 36 -0.26 -12.49 10.25
CA PHE A 36 0.22 -11.66 9.16
C PHE A 36 0.83 -10.41 9.78
N TYR A 37 2.15 -10.27 9.64
CA TYR A 37 2.87 -9.02 9.88
C TYR A 37 2.60 -8.05 8.72
N ILE A 38 1.34 -7.72 8.50
CA ILE A 38 1.01 -6.46 7.84
C ILE A 38 1.30 -5.41 8.91
N ASP A 39 2.03 -4.36 8.57
CA ASP A 39 2.26 -3.28 9.52
C ASP A 39 0.89 -2.90 10.07
N LEU A 40 0.69 -3.00 11.40
CA LEU A 40 -0.61 -2.76 12.01
C LEU A 40 -1.07 -1.30 11.80
N GLY A 41 -0.21 -0.46 11.21
CA GLY A 41 -0.52 0.87 10.70
C GLY A 41 -0.98 0.97 9.25
N ALA A 42 -1.10 -0.14 8.49
CA ALA A 42 -1.57 -0.15 7.11
C ALA A 42 -3.09 0.12 7.05
N GLU A 43 -3.49 1.39 7.15
CA GLU A 43 -4.91 1.77 7.21
C GLU A 43 -5.63 1.63 5.86
N ARG A 44 -4.90 1.61 4.74
CA ARG A 44 -5.47 1.57 3.38
C ARG A 44 -4.56 0.83 2.39
N LEU A 45 -5.02 -0.32 1.92
CA LEU A 45 -4.38 -1.07 0.84
C LEU A 45 -5.15 -0.92 -0.47
N ILE A 46 -4.42 -0.86 -1.58
CA ILE A 46 -4.98 -0.95 -2.93
C ILE A 46 -4.75 -2.38 -3.44
N ALA A 47 -5.81 -3.10 -3.80
CA ALA A 47 -5.66 -4.39 -4.48
C ALA A 47 -5.83 -4.23 -5.99
N ALA A 48 -4.89 -4.74 -6.77
CA ALA A 48 -4.91 -4.64 -8.22
C ALA A 48 -4.49 -5.94 -8.90
N THR A 49 -4.95 -6.13 -10.14
CA THR A 49 -4.65 -7.31 -10.94
C THR A 49 -4.23 -6.92 -12.35
N LYS A 50 -3.24 -7.62 -12.91
CA LYS A 50 -2.80 -7.46 -14.30
C LYS A 50 -2.39 -8.83 -14.83
N ASN A 51 -3.04 -9.29 -15.91
CA ASN A 51 -2.90 -10.67 -16.40
C ASN A 51 -3.24 -11.69 -15.29
N GLU A 52 -2.30 -12.56 -14.93
CA GLU A 52 -2.42 -13.57 -13.88
C GLU A 52 -1.91 -13.06 -12.52
N ASP A 53 -1.27 -11.89 -12.49
CA ASP A 53 -0.66 -11.32 -11.30
C ASP A 53 -1.67 -10.54 -10.46
N LYS A 54 -1.54 -10.68 -9.13
CA LYS A 54 -2.33 -9.98 -8.13
C LYS A 54 -1.41 -9.32 -7.11
N ILE A 55 -1.65 -8.06 -6.80
CA ILE A 55 -0.88 -7.31 -5.82
C ILE A 55 -1.80 -6.63 -4.82
N ALA A 56 -1.29 -6.45 -3.60
CA ALA A 56 -1.82 -5.52 -2.61
C ALA A 56 -0.72 -4.48 -2.36
N VAL A 57 -1.08 -3.20 -2.42
CA VAL A 57 -0.14 -2.07 -2.35
C VAL A 57 -0.47 -1.22 -1.14
N GLU A 58 0.51 -1.07 -0.26
CA GLU A 58 0.48 -0.12 0.85
C GLU A 58 1.13 1.20 0.41
N VAL A 59 0.46 2.33 0.68
CA VAL A 59 0.97 3.65 0.32
C VAL A 59 1.36 4.40 1.59
N GLU A 60 2.65 4.38 1.92
CA GLU A 60 3.18 5.09 3.09
C GLU A 60 3.73 6.47 2.72
N THR A 61 3.47 7.49 3.55
CA THR A 61 4.04 8.82 3.39
C THR A 61 4.97 9.18 4.54
N PHE A 62 6.26 9.32 4.25
CA PHE A 62 7.30 9.70 5.21
C PHE A 62 7.36 11.23 5.38
N LEU A 63 6.46 11.80 6.18
CA LEU A 63 6.39 13.27 6.39
C LEU A 63 7.13 13.77 7.64
N ALA A 64 7.85 12.90 8.37
CA ALA A 64 8.60 13.29 9.56
C ALA A 64 10.12 13.30 9.32
N SER A 65 10.75 14.44 9.60
CA SER A 65 12.20 14.55 9.78
C SER A 65 12.59 14.02 11.16
N SER A 66 12.65 12.70 11.34
CA SER A 66 13.27 12.12 12.53
C SER A 66 13.77 10.72 12.26
N THR A 67 15.10 10.62 12.31
CA THR A 67 15.94 9.46 12.65
C THR A 67 15.50 8.11 12.07
N ILE A 68 16.24 7.68 11.05
CA ILE A 68 16.63 6.28 10.77
C ILE A 68 15.82 5.27 11.61
N ARG A 69 14.66 4.91 11.08
CA ARG A 69 13.77 3.81 11.53
C ARG A 69 12.62 3.61 10.54
N ALA A 70 12.34 4.62 9.70
CA ALA A 70 11.27 4.58 8.72
C ALA A 70 11.63 3.84 7.41
N GLY A 71 12.84 3.30 7.26
CA GLY A 71 13.28 2.69 5.99
C GLY A 71 14.11 1.41 6.08
N GLU A 72 14.40 0.91 7.28
CA GLU A 72 15.26 -0.29 7.42
C GLU A 72 14.56 -1.61 7.02
N THR A 73 13.23 -1.62 6.86
CA THR A 73 12.48 -2.82 6.42
C THR A 73 12.12 -2.80 4.94
N ALA A 74 12.04 -1.63 4.29
CA ALA A 74 11.63 -1.52 2.88
C ALA A 74 12.73 -1.96 1.88
N ILE A 75 13.94 -2.22 2.37
CA ILE A 75 15.08 -2.74 1.62
C ILE A 75 15.76 -3.88 2.40
N ALA A 76 15.03 -4.96 2.69
CA ALA A 76 15.64 -6.19 3.16
C ALA A 76 15.08 -7.39 2.36
N GLU A 77 15.88 -7.77 1.35
CA GLU A 77 15.90 -8.97 0.48
C GLU A 77 14.57 -9.59 -0.04
#